data_AF-A0A0C9N4M1-F1
#
_entry.id   AF-A0A0C9N4M1-F1
#
_cell.length_a   1.000
_cell.length_b   1.000
_cell.length_c   1.000
_cell.angle_alpha   90.00
_cell.angle_beta   90.00
_cell.angle_gamma   90.00
#
_symmetry.space_group_name_H-M   'P 1'
#
loop_
_entity.id
_entity.type
_entity.pdbx_description
1 polymer ?
#
loop_
_entity_poly.entity_id
_entity_poly.type
_entity_poly.pdbx_seq_one_letter_code
_entity_poly.pdbx_strand_id
1 'polypeptide(L)'
;MCSPEQLDTIRRLNDLARSQPGTASIANVTLGFQSLPDADRFAALAAIVGFSQFTGDNDPHGEHDFGAVYRLATGTWTQERPSDDKAIAETVFWKVDYYDNTLTYGSEAPWDEQQTKRVLTIMLASEY
;
A
#
# COMPACT_ATOMS: atom_id res chain seq x y z
N MET A 1 -18.11 8.97 -11.60
CA MET A 1 -17.84 7.51 -11.54
C MET A 1 -16.83 7.23 -12.64
N CYS A 2 -15.70 6.59 -12.29
CA CYS A 2 -14.62 6.27 -13.22
C CYS A 2 -15.13 5.37 -14.36
N SER A 3 -14.64 5.55 -15.58
CA SER A 3 -14.86 4.58 -16.66
C SER A 3 -14.04 3.30 -16.38
N PRO A 4 -14.40 2.15 -16.98
CA PRO A 4 -13.60 0.93 -16.86
C PRO A 4 -12.14 1.12 -17.31
N GLU A 5 -11.91 1.87 -18.39
CA GLU A 5 -10.57 2.18 -18.89
C GLU A 5 -9.78 3.07 -17.91
N GLN A 6 -10.44 4.02 -17.27
CA GLN A 6 -9.82 4.84 -16.23
C GLN A 6 -9.47 3.99 -15.00
N LEU A 7 -10.35 3.08 -14.58
CA LEU A 7 -10.10 2.16 -13.47
C LEU A 7 -8.91 1.25 -13.76
N ASP A 8 -8.83 0.67 -14.97
CA ASP A 8 -7.68 -0.16 -15.36
C ASP A 8 -6.37 0.65 -15.38
N THR A 9 -6.45 1.93 -15.76
CA THR A 9 -5.30 2.82 -15.69
C THR A 9 -4.87 3.12 -14.26
N ILE A 10 -5.83 3.41 -13.37
CA ILE A 10 -5.57 3.61 -11.93
C ILE A 10 -4.88 2.39 -11.35
N ARG A 11 -5.45 1.20 -11.57
CA ARG A 11 -4.90 -0.08 -11.09
C ARG A 11 -3.44 -0.27 -11.52
N ARG A 12 -3.16 -0.11 -12.81
CA ARG A 12 -1.81 -0.23 -13.37
C ARG A 12 -0.83 0.76 -12.74
N LEU A 13 -1.26 2.01 -12.53
CA LEU A 13 -0.40 3.04 -11.95
C LEU A 13 -0.17 2.80 -10.44
N ASN A 14 -1.16 2.27 -9.72
CA ASN A 14 -1.01 1.91 -8.31
C ASN A 14 -0.11 0.70 -8.12
N ASP A 15 -0.26 -0.33 -8.94
CA ASP A 15 0.65 -1.48 -8.95
C ASP A 15 2.09 -1.05 -9.28
N LEU A 16 2.28 -0.10 -10.19
CA LEU A 16 3.60 0.47 -10.49
C LEU A 16 4.15 1.27 -9.29
N ALA A 17 3.34 2.13 -8.67
CA ALA A 17 3.68 2.90 -7.49
C ALA A 17 4.09 2.03 -6.29
N ARG A 18 3.39 0.91 -6.10
CA ARG A 18 3.65 -0.07 -5.04
C ARG A 18 4.88 -0.94 -5.32
N SER A 19 5.07 -1.37 -6.58
CA SER A 19 6.19 -2.25 -6.96
C SER A 19 7.53 -1.51 -7.09
N GLN A 20 7.50 -0.18 -7.27
CA GLN A 20 8.70 0.64 -7.41
C GLN A 20 8.66 1.90 -6.51
N PRO A 21 8.61 1.74 -5.16
CA PRO A 21 8.57 2.86 -4.24
C PRO A 21 9.77 3.78 -4.40
N GLY A 22 9.55 5.10 -4.43
CA GLY A 22 10.61 6.11 -4.61
C GLY A 22 10.96 6.40 -6.07
N THR A 23 10.57 5.53 -7.01
CA THR A 23 10.75 5.75 -8.46
C THR A 23 9.43 6.10 -9.12
N ALA A 24 8.39 5.28 -8.89
CA ALA A 24 7.05 5.48 -9.46
C ALA A 24 6.08 6.19 -8.50
N SER A 25 6.51 6.40 -7.25
CA SER A 25 5.75 7.05 -6.20
C SER A 25 6.68 7.76 -5.23
N ILE A 26 6.14 8.72 -4.48
CA ILE A 26 6.81 9.24 -3.29
C ILE A 26 6.62 8.20 -2.19
N ALA A 27 7.73 7.66 -1.68
CA ALA A 27 7.69 6.71 -0.57
C ALA A 27 7.66 7.46 0.77
N ASN A 28 6.64 7.20 1.57
CA ASN A 28 6.47 7.71 2.91
C ASN A 28 6.33 6.54 3.88
N VAL A 29 6.95 6.65 5.05
CA VAL A 29 6.90 5.60 6.08
C VAL A 29 6.77 6.26 7.45
N THR A 30 5.94 5.69 8.31
CA THR A 30 5.74 6.20 9.67
C THR A 30 6.88 5.82 10.61
N LEU A 31 6.94 6.49 11.76
CA LEU A 31 7.95 6.24 12.77
C LEU A 31 7.82 4.82 13.36
N GLY A 32 6.60 4.32 13.55
CA GLY A 32 6.36 2.96 14.02
C GLY A 32 6.95 1.91 13.08
N PHE A 33 6.67 2.02 11.78
CA PHE A 33 7.25 1.12 10.78
C PHE A 33 8.78 1.23 10.75
N GLN A 34 9.33 2.45 10.81
CA GLN A 34 10.78 2.67 10.84
C GLN A 34 11.46 2.11 12.09
N SER A 35 10.74 1.99 13.19
CA SER A 35 11.26 1.45 14.45
C SER A 35 11.33 -0.08 14.47
N LEU A 36 10.71 -0.77 13.50
CA LEU A 36 10.84 -2.22 13.36
C LEU A 36 12.30 -2.61 13.05
N PRO A 37 12.75 -3.82 13.42
CA PRO A 37 14.06 -4.34 13.01
C PRO A 37 14.23 -4.31 11.49
N ASP A 38 15.46 -4.10 11.01
CA ASP A 38 15.76 -3.99 9.57
C ASP A 38 15.23 -5.20 8.77
N ALA A 39 15.44 -6.42 9.29
CA ALA A 39 14.96 -7.65 8.67
C ALA A 39 13.43 -7.67 8.50
N ASP A 40 12.70 -7.14 9.48
CA ASP A 40 11.24 -7.05 9.44
C ASP A 40 10.78 -5.97 8.44
N ARG A 41 11.45 -4.81 8.40
CA ARG A 41 11.15 -3.77 7.39
C ARG A 41 11.38 -4.27 5.97
N PHE A 42 12.49 -4.98 5.72
CA PHE A 42 12.77 -5.56 4.40
C PHE A 42 11.76 -6.64 4.01
N ALA A 43 11.39 -7.53 4.93
CA ALA A 43 10.43 -8.59 4.67
C ALA A 43 9.02 -8.02 4.41
N ALA A 44 8.58 -7.05 5.21
CA ALA A 44 7.32 -6.35 4.99
C ALA A 44 7.32 -5.63 3.64
N LEU A 45 8.38 -4.87 3.31
CA LEU A 45 8.50 -4.18 2.03
C LEU A 45 8.47 -5.15 0.84
N ALA A 46 9.17 -6.29 0.93
CA ALA A 46 9.13 -7.32 -0.10
C ALA A 46 7.72 -7.88 -0.29
N ALA A 47 6.98 -8.11 0.80
CA ALA A 47 5.59 -8.56 0.74
C ALA A 47 4.66 -7.50 0.12
N ILE A 48 4.90 -6.21 0.37
CA ILE A 48 4.15 -5.09 -0.21
C ILE A 48 4.44 -4.94 -1.70
N VAL A 49 5.71 -4.99 -2.12
CA VAL A 49 6.12 -4.91 -3.53
C VAL A 49 5.52 -6.08 -4.33
N GLY A 50 5.48 -7.27 -3.74
CA GLY A 50 4.88 -8.47 -4.33
C GLY A 50 3.39 -8.67 -4.02
N PHE A 51 2.70 -7.65 -3.48
CA PHE A 51 1.31 -7.79 -3.04
C PHE A 51 0.35 -8.19 -4.17
N SER A 52 -0.47 -9.21 -3.91
CA SER A 52 -1.48 -9.72 -4.86
C SER A 52 -2.80 -10.12 -4.19
N GLN A 53 -2.90 -10.04 -2.86
CA GLN A 53 -4.08 -10.43 -2.08
C GLN A 53 -5.13 -9.31 -2.02
N PHE A 54 -5.66 -8.94 -3.18
CA PHE A 54 -6.78 -7.99 -3.28
C PHE A 54 -8.11 -8.73 -3.09
N THR A 55 -8.92 -8.22 -2.18
CA THR A 55 -10.20 -8.77 -1.73
C THR A 55 -11.23 -7.65 -1.66
N GLY A 56 -12.52 -7.97 -1.54
CA GLY A 56 -13.55 -6.94 -1.38
C GLY A 56 -13.38 -6.08 -0.13
N ASP A 57 -12.66 -6.56 0.89
CA ASP A 57 -12.48 -5.86 2.16
C ASP A 57 -11.37 -4.78 2.07
N ASN A 58 -10.29 -5.04 1.34
CA ASN A 58 -9.16 -4.10 1.18
C ASN A 58 -9.15 -3.36 -0.16
N ASP A 59 -9.95 -3.77 -1.14
CA ASP A 59 -10.02 -3.16 -2.46
C ASP A 59 -11.47 -3.04 -2.97
N PRO A 60 -12.34 -2.31 -2.24
CA PRO A 60 -13.76 -2.17 -2.59
C PRO A 60 -13.99 -1.46 -3.94
N HIS A 61 -12.99 -0.71 -4.42
CA HIS A 61 -13.05 0.05 -5.66
C HIS A 61 -12.28 -0.60 -6.81
N GLY A 62 -11.50 -1.66 -6.57
CA GLY A 62 -10.73 -2.32 -7.61
C GLY A 62 -9.50 -1.53 -8.08
N GLU A 63 -9.06 -0.56 -7.28
CA GLU A 63 -8.01 0.41 -7.61
C GLU A 63 -6.62 -0.08 -7.19
N HIS A 64 -6.53 -1.07 -6.30
CA HIS A 64 -5.25 -1.56 -5.74
C HIS A 64 -4.49 -0.49 -4.94
N ASP A 65 -5.23 0.38 -4.23
CA ASP A 65 -4.67 1.50 -3.47
C ASP A 65 -4.47 1.22 -1.98
N PHE A 66 -4.94 0.08 -1.46
CA PHE A 66 -4.81 -0.27 -0.05
C PHE A 66 -4.54 -1.76 0.17
N GLY A 67 -3.79 -2.08 1.23
CA GLY A 67 -3.61 -3.45 1.67
C GLY A 67 -2.90 -3.59 3.01
N ALA A 68 -2.76 -4.84 3.45
CA ALA A 68 -2.18 -5.20 4.73
C ALA A 68 -1.26 -6.41 4.60
N VAL A 69 -0.13 -6.40 5.30
CA VAL A 69 0.76 -7.55 5.46
C VAL A 69 0.95 -7.84 6.95
N TYR A 70 1.10 -9.12 7.27
CA TYR A 70 1.02 -9.62 8.64
C TYR A 70 2.32 -10.32 9.00
N ARG A 71 2.91 -9.92 10.11
CA ARG A 71 3.99 -10.66 10.75
C ARG A 71 3.37 -11.66 11.70
N LEU A 72 3.69 -12.94 11.53
CA LEU A 72 3.25 -14.00 12.42
C LEU A 72 4.09 -14.03 13.70
N ALA A 73 3.56 -14.65 14.75
CA ALA A 73 4.28 -14.92 15.99
C ALA A 73 5.57 -15.74 15.78
N THR A 74 5.66 -16.49 14.67
CA THR A 74 6.87 -17.21 14.24
C THR A 74 7.97 -16.31 13.66
N GLY A 75 7.65 -15.04 13.37
CA GLY A 75 8.52 -14.09 12.68
C GLY A 75 8.40 -14.09 11.15
N THR A 76 7.55 -14.94 10.57
CA THR A 76 7.30 -14.98 9.12
C THR A 76 6.35 -13.86 8.70
N TRP A 77 6.56 -13.27 7.52
CA TRP A 77 5.65 -12.29 6.92
C TRP A 77 4.75 -12.95 5.86
N THR A 78 3.48 -12.56 5.81
CA THR A 78 2.49 -13.02 4.84
C THR A 78 1.57 -11.88 4.40
N GLN A 79 1.01 -12.00 3.19
CA GLN A 79 -0.04 -11.11 2.70
C GLN A 79 -1.45 -11.63 3.04
N GLU A 80 -1.57 -12.93 3.32
CA GLU A 80 -2.84 -13.55 3.69
C GLU A 80 -3.08 -13.35 5.18
N ARG A 81 -4.25 -12.81 5.53
CA ARG A 81 -4.63 -12.61 6.93
C ARG A 81 -4.84 -13.99 7.59
N PRO A 82 -4.11 -14.31 8.68
CA PRO A 82 -4.39 -15.51 9.46
C PRO A 82 -5.81 -15.52 9.99
N SER A 83 -6.43 -16.71 10.06
CA SER A 83 -7.78 -16.87 10.64
C SER A 83 -7.82 -16.69 12.15
N ASP A 84 -6.68 -16.91 12.84
CA ASP A 84 -6.51 -16.64 14.26
C ASP A 84 -5.72 -15.34 14.44
N ASP A 85 -6.38 -14.28 14.92
CA ASP A 85 -5.74 -12.99 15.19
C ASP A 85 -4.59 -13.12 16.21
N LYS A 86 -4.58 -14.13 17.08
CA LYS A 86 -3.47 -14.37 18.02
C LYS A 86 -2.20 -14.87 17.33
N ALA A 87 -2.30 -15.35 16.11
CA ALA A 87 -1.13 -15.72 15.30
C ALA A 87 -0.40 -14.49 14.76
N ILE A 88 -1.04 -13.32 14.75
CA ILE A 88 -0.48 -12.07 14.25
C ILE A 88 0.29 -11.38 15.39
N ALA A 89 1.59 -11.16 15.16
CA ALA A 89 2.45 -10.39 16.05
C ALA A 89 2.46 -8.90 15.71
N GLU A 90 2.39 -8.57 14.41
CA GLU A 90 2.38 -7.19 13.94
C GLU A 90 1.59 -7.11 12.63
N THR A 91 0.87 -6.00 12.42
CA THR A 91 0.19 -5.73 11.15
C THR A 91 0.74 -4.44 10.56
N VAL A 92 1.12 -4.49 9.29
CA VAL A 92 1.56 -3.31 8.53
C VAL A 92 0.53 -3.02 7.46
N PHE A 93 0.01 -1.80 7.46
CA PHE A 93 -0.81 -1.28 6.38
C PHE A 93 0.03 -0.51 5.38
N TRP A 94 -0.43 -0.53 4.14
CA TRP A 94 0.08 0.34 3.10
C TRP A 94 -1.09 0.94 2.32
N LYS A 95 -0.88 2.16 1.81
CA LYS A 95 -1.85 2.82 0.93
C LYS A 95 -1.18 3.70 -0.11
N VAL A 96 -1.87 3.93 -1.22
CA VAL A 96 -1.49 4.88 -2.27
C VAL A 96 -2.46 6.05 -2.24
N ASP A 97 -2.00 7.20 -1.76
CA ASP A 97 -2.77 8.44 -1.78
C ASP A 97 -2.54 9.19 -3.11
N TYR A 98 -3.60 9.81 -3.63
CA TYR A 98 -3.56 10.62 -4.85
C TYR A 98 -3.52 12.11 -4.52
N TYR A 99 -2.43 12.77 -4.87
CA TYR A 99 -2.27 14.21 -4.68
C TYR A 99 -2.17 14.94 -6.01
N ASP A 100 -2.54 16.21 -6.02
CA ASP A 100 -2.17 17.12 -7.10
C ASP A 100 -0.65 17.31 -7.19
N ASN A 101 -0.18 17.98 -8.25
CA ASN A 101 1.25 18.24 -8.47
C ASN A 101 1.91 19.10 -7.37
N THR A 102 1.14 19.76 -6.52
CA THR A 102 1.64 20.57 -5.40
C THR A 102 1.70 19.82 -4.08
N LEU A 103 1.16 18.59 -4.03
CA LEU A 103 0.99 17.79 -2.82
C LEU A 103 0.12 18.45 -1.75
N THR A 104 -0.76 19.38 -2.14
CA THR A 104 -1.61 20.14 -1.20
C THR A 104 -2.99 19.52 -1.06
N TYR A 105 -3.59 19.12 -2.18
CA TYR A 105 -4.94 18.57 -2.24
C TYR A 105 -4.96 17.22 -2.97
N GLY A 106 -6.09 16.52 -2.84
CA GLY A 106 -6.34 15.31 -3.60
C GLY A 106 -6.49 15.60 -5.10
N SER A 107 -5.93 14.76 -5.95
CA SER A 107 -6.13 14.87 -7.41
C SER A 107 -7.53 14.40 -7.81
N GLU A 108 -8.20 15.15 -8.68
CA GLU A 108 -9.49 14.75 -9.27
C GLU A 108 -9.35 13.77 -10.45
N ALA A 109 -8.12 13.54 -10.93
CA ALA A 109 -7.84 12.72 -12.11
C ALA A 109 -6.82 11.61 -11.80
N PRO A 110 -7.14 10.63 -10.92
CA PRO A 110 -6.20 9.58 -10.51
C PRO A 110 -5.69 8.71 -11.68
N TRP A 111 -6.42 8.63 -12.79
CA TRP A 111 -5.99 7.95 -14.01
C TRP A 111 -4.92 8.72 -14.82
N ASP A 112 -4.70 10.01 -14.53
CA ASP A 112 -3.75 10.87 -15.25
C ASP A 112 -2.46 11.06 -14.43
N GLU A 113 -1.37 10.46 -14.91
CA GLU A 113 -0.03 10.54 -14.29
C GLU A 113 0.60 11.95 -14.36
N GLN A 114 0.14 12.80 -15.27
CA GLN A 114 0.64 14.18 -15.40
C GLN A 114 -0.03 15.10 -14.38
N GLN A 115 -1.23 14.77 -13.92
CA GLN A 115 -2.00 15.56 -12.94
C GLN A 115 -1.87 15.00 -11.52
N THR A 116 -1.57 13.71 -11.38
CA THR A 116 -1.57 13.00 -10.09
C THR A 116 -0.18 12.57 -9.64
N LYS A 117 0.21 12.98 -8.44
CA LYS A 117 1.32 12.39 -7.68
C LYS A 117 0.79 11.29 -6.77
N ARG A 118 1.43 10.12 -6.83
CA ARG A 118 1.14 8.99 -5.95
C ARG A 118 2.09 8.98 -4.78
N VAL A 119 1.53 8.90 -3.58
CA VAL A 119 2.29 8.75 -2.33
C VAL A 119 2.00 7.36 -1.78
N LEU A 120 3.00 6.49 -1.77
CA LEU A 120 2.91 5.20 -1.08
C LEU A 120 3.27 5.40 0.38
N THR A 121 2.29 5.26 1.28
CA THR A 121 2.51 5.30 2.73
C THR A 121 2.54 3.89 3.29
N ILE A 122 3.57 3.55 4.06
CA ILE A 122 3.67 2.29 4.82
C ILE A 122 3.70 2.60 6.31
N MET A 123 2.84 1.93 7.08
CA MET A 123 2.64 2.23 8.50
C MET A 123 2.24 1.00 9.31
N LEU A 124 2.45 1.01 10.63
CA LEU A 124 1.83 0.01 11.48
C LEU A 124 0.31 0.21 11.50
N ALA A 125 -0.45 -0.87 11.64
CA ALA A 125 -1.90 -0.79 11.75
C ALA A 125 -2.36 0.01 12.99
N SER A 126 -1.51 0.12 14.02
CA SER A 126 -1.77 0.94 15.21
C SER A 126 -1.61 2.44 14.97
N GLU A 127 -1.06 2.85 13.83
CA GLU A 127 -0.85 4.25 13.42
C GLU A 127 -1.92 4.73 12.43
N TYR A 128 -2.89 3.87 12.08
CA TYR A 128 -4.01 4.14 11.17
C TYR A 128 -5.32 4.35 11.93
#